data_AF-A0ABD3IG96-F1
#
_entry.id   AF-A0ABD3IG96-F1
#
_cell.length_a   1.000
_cell.length_b   1.000
_cell.length_c   1.000
_cell.angle_alpha   90.00
_cell.angle_beta   90.00
_cell.angle_gamma   90.00
#
_symmetry.space_group_name_H-M   'P 1'
#
loop_
_entity.id
_entity.type
_entity.pdbx_description
1 polymer ?
#
loop_
_entity_poly.entity_id
_entity_poly.type
_entity_poly.pdbx_seq_one_letter_code
_entity_poly.pdbx_strand_id
1 'polypeptide(L)'
;MLRNCLLRWNRFQCSSMLLERFSAFVSLGDIIFVPFSQNVSTLTILVMGKGGVGKSSTVNSIIGERAVAVSAFQSEIPRPVMVSRSRAGFTLNVVDTPGLIEGGYVNDQTLENIKRFLMNKTIDILLYVDRLDTYRVDNLDKQIVKAITESFGKEIWKRALVVLTHAQLSPPDALEYDVFFARRSDALLKIVRSGARIKKQDTWGDAIPVALVENSGRCNKNENNEKVLPCGTAWIPNLVKTITEVALNGSKAILVNKKLIEGPDPNRRWKEFIPLIFAFQYFFIIKPLQQAIKNDIARETRPAWELRDAGLPSRKF
;
A
#
# COMPACT_ATOMS: atom_id res chain seq x y z
N MET A 1 37.86 33.01 56.22
CA MET A 1 37.94 32.72 54.77
C MET A 1 37.59 31.25 54.49
N LEU A 2 36.47 30.78 55.04
CA LEU A 2 35.84 29.47 54.85
C LEU A 2 34.45 29.60 55.48
N ARG A 3 33.40 29.06 54.83
CA ARG A 3 31.95 29.29 55.02
C ARG A 3 31.37 30.42 54.15
N ASN A 4 31.19 30.13 52.86
CA ASN A 4 30.11 30.67 52.01
C ASN A 4 30.13 29.99 50.62
N CYS A 5 29.99 28.66 50.58
CA CYS A 5 29.86 27.91 49.32
C CYS A 5 28.75 26.84 49.32
N LEU A 6 27.83 26.86 50.29
CA LEU A 6 26.58 26.12 50.22
C LEU A 6 25.43 27.10 50.41
N LEU A 7 24.39 26.97 49.57
CA LEU A 7 23.16 27.80 49.50
C LEU A 7 23.15 28.91 48.44
N ARG A 8 23.37 28.54 47.16
CA ARG A 8 22.60 29.16 46.06
C ARG A 8 22.51 28.28 44.81
N TRP A 9 22.04 27.05 44.98
CA TRP A 9 21.53 26.22 43.87
C TRP A 9 20.04 25.97 44.13
N ASN A 10 19.23 26.97 43.81
CA ASN A 10 17.77 26.85 43.75
C ASN A 10 17.26 27.71 42.60
N ARG A 11 17.60 27.30 41.37
CA ARG A 11 16.94 27.76 40.15
C ARG A 11 17.33 26.89 38.95
N PHE A 12 16.87 25.64 38.89
CA PHE A 12 16.73 24.89 37.63
C PHE A 12 15.71 23.77 37.81
N GLN A 13 14.45 24.16 37.88
CA GLN A 13 13.30 23.28 37.67
C GLN A 13 13.14 23.10 36.16
N CYS A 14 14.13 22.48 35.52
CA CYS A 14 14.16 22.26 34.07
C CYS A 14 15.08 21.07 33.70
N SER A 15 15.03 19.98 34.49
CA SER A 15 15.80 18.76 34.19
C SER A 15 14.96 17.48 34.22
N SER A 16 13.80 17.46 34.91
CA SER A 16 12.90 16.31 34.88
C SER A 16 12.16 16.12 33.55
N MET A 17 11.91 17.21 32.79
CA MET A 17 11.19 17.13 31.51
C MET A 17 12.07 16.62 30.34
N LEU A 18 13.40 16.68 30.48
CA LEU A 18 14.34 16.15 29.49
C LEU A 18 14.66 14.67 29.74
N LEU A 19 14.71 14.24 31.01
CA LEU A 19 14.91 12.84 31.38
C LEU A 19 13.68 11.95 31.11
N GLU A 20 12.46 12.48 31.27
CA GLU A 20 11.25 11.73 30.87
C GLU A 20 11.14 11.53 29.35
N ARG A 21 11.63 12.50 28.55
CA ARG A 21 11.70 12.38 27.09
C ARG A 21 12.76 11.37 26.64
N PHE A 22 13.86 11.24 27.38
CA PHE A 22 14.88 10.22 27.12
C PHE A 22 14.39 8.81 27.47
N SER A 23 13.64 8.62 28.56
CA SER A 23 13.11 7.30 28.95
C SER A 23 12.10 6.74 27.94
N ALA A 24 11.24 7.58 27.35
CA ALA A 24 10.28 7.13 26.34
C ALA A 24 10.94 6.78 24.99
N PHE A 25 12.06 7.44 24.65
CA PHE A 25 12.87 7.15 23.47
C PHE A 25 13.64 5.82 23.59
N VAL A 26 13.95 5.40 24.81
CA VAL A 26 14.62 4.12 25.08
C VAL A 26 13.67 2.94 24.84
N SER A 27 12.39 3.01 25.23
CA SER A 27 11.46 1.86 25.11
C SER A 27 11.07 1.50 23.66
N LEU A 28 10.56 2.45 22.87
CA LEU A 28 10.07 2.19 21.50
C LEU A 28 11.20 1.84 20.51
N GLY A 29 12.32 2.54 20.66
CA GLY A 29 13.48 2.39 19.80
C GLY A 29 14.32 1.14 20.08
N ASP A 30 14.06 0.39 21.15
CA ASP A 30 14.64 -0.95 21.32
C ASP A 30 13.65 -2.04 20.83
N ILE A 31 12.34 -1.86 21.01
CA ILE A 31 11.32 -2.85 20.58
C ILE A 31 11.25 -3.00 19.04
N ILE A 32 11.39 -1.90 18.28
CA ILE A 32 11.45 -1.98 16.81
C ILE A 32 12.85 -2.43 16.33
N PHE A 33 13.92 -2.01 17.00
CA PHE A 33 15.28 -2.14 16.46
C PHE A 33 15.99 -3.44 16.84
N VAL A 34 15.71 -4.00 18.02
CA VAL A 34 16.34 -5.24 18.51
C VAL A 34 16.00 -6.48 17.66
N PRO A 35 14.76 -6.71 17.16
CA PRO A 35 14.47 -7.91 16.37
C PRO A 35 15.04 -7.90 14.94
N PHE A 36 15.37 -6.73 14.38
CA PHE A 36 15.84 -6.63 12.98
C PHE A 36 17.35 -6.85 12.80
N SER A 37 18.11 -6.96 13.89
CA SER A 37 19.58 -7.12 13.91
C SER A 37 20.12 -8.38 13.23
N GLN A 38 19.26 -9.32 12.80
CA GLN A 38 19.71 -10.63 12.31
C GLN A 38 19.72 -10.78 10.78
N ASN A 39 19.20 -9.84 9.95
CA ASN A 39 19.42 -9.81 8.48
C ASN A 39 18.73 -8.67 7.69
N VAL A 40 17.97 -7.78 8.33
CA VAL A 40 17.17 -6.77 7.63
C VAL A 40 17.53 -5.39 8.15
N SER A 41 18.23 -4.60 7.35
CA SER A 41 18.73 -3.27 7.72
C SER A 41 17.71 -2.14 7.51
N THR A 42 16.63 -2.41 6.78
CA THR A 42 15.62 -1.40 6.42
C THR A 42 14.22 -1.99 6.45
N LEU A 43 13.27 -1.27 7.04
CA LEU A 43 11.85 -1.61 6.99
C LEU A 43 11.04 -0.41 6.52
N THR A 44 10.24 -0.60 5.49
CA THR A 44 9.35 0.44 4.94
C THR A 44 7.88 0.08 5.16
N ILE A 45 7.25 0.88 6.02
CA ILE A 45 5.84 0.77 6.37
C ILE A 45 5.04 1.79 5.54
N LEU A 46 4.07 1.32 4.78
CA LEU A 46 3.12 2.15 4.04
C LEU A 46 1.81 2.24 4.83
N VAL A 47 1.35 3.45 5.15
CA VAL A 47 0.10 3.68 5.90
C VAL A 47 -0.97 4.17 4.95
N MET A 48 -2.09 3.45 4.83
CA MET A 48 -3.21 3.80 3.94
C MET A 48 -4.55 3.65 4.65
N GLY A 49 -5.57 4.35 4.14
CA GLY A 49 -6.93 4.26 4.67
C GLY A 49 -7.81 5.43 4.23
N LYS A 50 -8.98 5.55 4.86
CA LYS A 50 -9.88 6.70 4.69
C LYS A 50 -9.27 8.00 5.22
N GLY A 51 -9.88 9.12 4.86
CA GLY A 51 -9.57 10.40 5.50
C GLY A 51 -10.03 10.42 6.96
N GLY A 52 -9.27 11.08 7.85
CA GLY A 52 -9.67 11.35 9.23
C GLY A 52 -9.66 10.15 10.18
N VAL A 53 -9.13 8.99 9.77
CA VAL A 53 -9.04 7.78 10.61
C VAL A 53 -7.83 7.76 11.55
N GLY A 54 -6.98 8.79 11.50
CA GLY A 54 -5.81 8.91 12.38
C GLY A 54 -4.52 8.31 11.85
N LYS A 55 -4.34 8.23 10.51
CA LYS A 55 -3.10 7.76 9.84
C LYS A 55 -1.85 8.49 10.35
N SER A 56 -1.80 9.82 10.15
CA SER A 56 -0.69 10.67 10.57
C SER A 56 -0.46 10.66 12.08
N SER A 57 -1.54 10.55 12.88
CA SER A 57 -1.46 10.39 14.34
C SER A 57 -0.78 9.07 14.74
N THR A 58 -1.12 7.97 14.07
CA THR A 58 -0.48 6.67 14.28
C THR A 58 0.99 6.71 13.86
N VAL A 59 1.32 7.38 12.76
CA VAL A 59 2.72 7.57 12.33
C VAL A 59 3.52 8.30 13.40
N ASN A 60 3.01 9.43 13.92
CA ASN A 60 3.66 10.16 15.00
C ASN A 60 3.86 9.32 16.27
N SER A 61 2.88 8.47 16.61
CA SER A 61 2.99 7.58 17.77
C SER A 61 4.03 6.46 17.56
N ILE A 62 4.12 5.89 16.36
CA ILE A 62 5.14 4.88 16.01
C ILE A 62 6.54 5.49 16.04
N ILE A 63 6.69 6.70 15.49
CA ILE A 63 7.96 7.42 15.42
C ILE A 63 8.37 7.97 16.80
N GLY A 64 7.40 8.25 17.69
CA GLY A 64 7.64 8.78 19.04
C GLY A 64 7.78 10.31 19.10
N GLU A 65 7.51 11.01 18.01
CA GLU A 65 7.55 12.48 17.93
C GLU A 65 6.57 13.02 16.88
N ARG A 66 6.35 14.35 16.89
CA ARG A 66 5.48 15.02 15.92
C ARG A 66 6.22 15.28 14.60
N ALA A 67 6.41 14.22 13.81
CA ALA A 67 7.09 14.28 12.51
C ALA A 67 6.16 14.68 11.36
N VAL A 68 4.85 14.39 11.48
CA VAL A 68 3.84 14.67 10.46
C VAL A 68 2.74 15.58 11.02
N ALA A 69 2.27 16.52 10.21
CA ALA A 69 1.18 17.41 10.57
C ALA A 69 -0.14 16.62 10.77
N VAL A 70 -0.85 16.92 11.85
CA VAL A 70 -2.17 16.35 12.15
C VAL A 70 -3.16 17.50 12.23
N SER A 71 -4.26 17.39 11.48
CA SER A 71 -5.35 18.37 11.51
C SER A 71 -6.69 17.67 11.68
N ALA A 72 -7.55 18.24 12.52
CA ALA A 72 -8.91 17.75 12.73
C ALA A 72 -9.93 18.35 11.75
N PHE A 73 -9.60 19.50 11.13
CA PHE A 73 -10.56 20.30 10.36
C PHE A 73 -10.09 20.64 8.93
N GLN A 74 -8.80 20.47 8.61
CA GLN A 74 -8.29 20.71 7.26
C GLN A 74 -8.35 19.41 6.45
N SER A 75 -8.55 19.54 5.13
CA SER A 75 -8.32 18.43 4.21
C SER A 75 -6.91 17.89 4.41
N GLU A 76 -6.76 16.57 4.31
CA GLU A 76 -5.50 15.90 4.61
C GLU A 76 -4.35 16.38 3.73
N ILE A 77 -3.12 16.03 4.11
CA ILE A 77 -1.90 16.40 3.40
C ILE A 77 -2.05 16.00 1.91
N PRO A 78 -1.90 16.92 0.94
CA PRO A 78 -2.18 16.63 -0.47
C PRO A 78 -1.16 15.67 -1.11
N ARG A 79 -0.07 15.35 -0.40
CA ARG A 79 1.05 14.54 -0.91
C ARG A 79 1.52 13.55 0.16
N PRO A 80 1.98 12.34 -0.25
CA PRO A 80 2.59 11.40 0.67
C PRO A 80 3.87 11.98 1.30
N VAL A 81 4.13 11.63 2.56
CA VAL A 81 5.31 12.04 3.32
C VAL A 81 6.00 10.80 3.87
N MET A 82 7.31 10.70 3.67
CA MET A 82 8.12 9.64 4.28
C MET A 82 8.88 10.21 5.48
N VAL A 83 8.74 9.56 6.62
CA VAL A 83 9.53 9.81 7.82
C VAL A 83 10.51 8.65 8.01
N SER A 84 11.80 8.95 8.06
CA SER A 84 12.86 7.95 8.21
C SER A 84 13.61 8.15 9.52
N ARG A 85 13.80 7.10 10.32
CA ARG A 85 14.58 7.14 11.55
C ARG A 85 15.54 5.95 11.57
N SER A 86 16.80 6.21 11.91
CA SER A 86 17.83 5.17 11.99
C SER A 86 18.41 5.10 13.41
N ARG A 87 18.65 3.88 13.89
CA ARG A 87 19.29 3.58 15.19
C ARG A 87 19.92 2.20 15.07
N ALA A 88 21.09 2.00 15.71
CA ALA A 88 21.81 0.72 15.72
C ALA A 88 21.95 0.02 14.34
N GLY A 89 22.14 0.78 13.25
CA GLY A 89 22.31 0.22 11.90
C GLY A 89 21.02 -0.23 11.19
N PHE A 90 19.86 -0.10 11.83
CA PHE A 90 18.55 -0.31 11.21
C PHE A 90 17.91 1.03 10.84
N THR A 91 17.17 1.08 9.74
CA THR A 91 16.40 2.25 9.28
C THR A 91 14.93 1.91 9.14
N LEU A 92 14.10 2.59 9.92
CA LEU A 92 12.65 2.54 9.80
C LEU A 92 12.18 3.68 8.90
N ASN A 93 11.48 3.35 7.82
CA ASN A 93 10.78 4.29 6.96
C ASN A 93 9.27 4.13 7.17
N VAL A 94 8.56 5.21 7.47
CA VAL A 94 7.10 5.21 7.55
C VAL A 94 6.56 6.21 6.54
N VAL A 95 5.79 5.73 5.57
CA VAL A 95 5.15 6.53 4.54
C VAL A 95 3.72 6.83 4.98
N ASP A 96 3.47 8.07 5.38
CA ASP A 96 2.13 8.58 5.59
C ASP A 96 1.53 9.00 4.24
N THR A 97 0.27 8.65 4.00
CA THR A 97 -0.43 9.00 2.76
C THR A 97 -1.67 9.84 3.03
N PRO A 98 -2.07 10.69 2.06
CA PRO A 98 -3.45 11.17 2.00
C PRO A 98 -4.46 10.02 2.03
N GLY A 99 -5.66 10.34 2.46
CA GLY A 99 -6.82 9.48 2.48
C GLY A 99 -7.34 9.27 1.08
N LEU A 100 -7.81 8.05 0.84
CA LEU A 100 -8.13 7.62 -0.51
C LEU A 100 -9.54 8.03 -0.98
N ILE A 101 -10.35 8.66 -0.13
CA ILE A 101 -11.72 9.07 -0.47
C ILE A 101 -11.82 10.58 -0.53
N GLU A 102 -12.41 11.08 -1.62
CA GLU A 102 -12.82 12.47 -1.78
C GLU A 102 -14.25 12.51 -2.35
N GLY A 103 -15.15 13.28 -1.74
CA GLY A 103 -16.52 13.44 -2.25
C GLY A 103 -17.36 12.16 -2.36
N GLY A 104 -17.03 11.10 -1.61
CA GLY A 104 -17.75 9.81 -1.65
C GLY A 104 -17.26 8.85 -2.73
N TYR A 105 -16.13 9.11 -3.37
CA TYR A 105 -15.49 8.21 -4.33
C TYR A 105 -14.00 8.06 -4.03
N VAL A 106 -13.38 7.01 -4.56
CA VAL A 106 -11.92 6.85 -4.48
C VAL A 106 -11.26 7.91 -5.37
N ASN A 107 -10.30 8.65 -4.81
CA ASN A 107 -9.54 9.64 -5.56
C ASN A 107 -8.36 8.97 -6.29
N ASP A 108 -8.55 8.72 -7.59
CA ASP A 108 -7.53 8.11 -8.46
C ASP A 108 -6.26 8.97 -8.60
N GLN A 109 -6.39 10.30 -8.59
CA GLN A 109 -5.25 11.22 -8.66
C GLN A 109 -4.36 11.09 -7.40
N THR A 110 -5.00 10.97 -6.24
CA THR A 110 -4.30 10.73 -4.97
C THR A 110 -3.58 9.39 -4.99
N LEU A 111 -4.23 8.34 -5.48
CA LEU A 111 -3.64 7.02 -5.59
C LEU A 111 -2.45 6.99 -6.57
N GLU A 112 -2.55 7.68 -7.70
CA GLU A 112 -1.47 7.84 -8.67
C GLU A 112 -0.28 8.63 -8.10
N ASN A 113 -0.54 9.67 -7.31
CA ASN A 113 0.50 10.40 -6.59
C ASN A 113 1.24 9.50 -5.58
N ILE A 114 0.51 8.63 -4.86
CA ILE A 114 1.09 7.64 -3.96
C ILE A 114 1.97 6.64 -4.74
N LYS A 115 1.47 6.08 -5.85
CA LYS A 115 2.23 5.17 -6.72
C LYS A 115 3.53 5.80 -7.21
N ARG A 116 3.45 7.04 -7.70
CA ARG A 116 4.62 7.80 -8.19
C ARG A 116 5.63 8.06 -7.06
N PHE A 117 5.14 8.41 -5.87
CA PHE A 117 6.00 8.60 -4.69
C PHE A 117 6.74 7.31 -4.31
N LEU A 118 6.07 6.16 -4.43
CA LEU A 118 6.61 4.84 -4.11
C LEU A 118 7.46 4.22 -5.22
N MET A 119 7.57 4.86 -6.39
CA MET A 119 8.37 4.35 -7.51
C MET A 119 9.80 4.01 -7.07
N ASN A 120 10.26 2.80 -7.43
CA ASN A 120 11.55 2.21 -7.09
C ASN A 120 11.77 1.98 -5.58
N LYS A 121 10.70 1.93 -4.77
CA LYS A 121 10.77 1.61 -3.34
C LYS A 121 10.15 0.25 -3.06
N THR A 122 10.63 -0.40 -2.02
CA THR A 122 10.05 -1.64 -1.49
C THR A 122 9.07 -1.30 -0.37
N ILE A 123 7.89 -1.92 -0.39
CA ILE A 123 6.92 -1.88 0.70
C ILE A 123 7.05 -3.19 1.46
N ASP A 124 7.44 -3.08 2.73
CA ASP A 124 7.60 -4.24 3.61
C ASP A 124 6.35 -4.51 4.42
N ILE A 125 5.59 -3.47 4.80
CA ILE A 125 4.36 -3.62 5.56
C ILE A 125 3.32 -2.62 5.06
N LEU A 126 2.08 -3.07 4.93
CA LEU A 126 0.92 -2.19 4.75
C LEU A 126 0.15 -2.06 6.07
N LEU A 127 0.02 -0.84 6.60
CA LEU A 127 -0.93 -0.55 7.66
C LEU A 127 -2.21 -0.01 7.02
N TYR A 128 -3.26 -0.84 7.02
CA TYR A 128 -4.60 -0.40 6.65
C TYR A 128 -5.32 0.15 7.88
N VAL A 129 -5.42 1.47 7.97
CA VAL A 129 -5.95 2.17 9.14
C VAL A 129 -7.43 2.46 8.97
N ASP A 130 -8.22 2.11 9.98
CA ASP A 130 -9.61 2.48 10.11
C ASP A 130 -9.94 2.77 11.58
N ARG A 131 -11.15 3.26 11.85
CA ARG A 131 -11.60 3.62 13.20
C ARG A 131 -12.38 2.47 13.86
N LEU A 132 -12.07 2.20 15.13
CA LEU A 132 -12.81 1.23 15.94
C LEU A 132 -14.22 1.75 16.28
N ASP A 133 -14.34 3.04 16.58
CA ASP A 133 -15.59 3.73 16.97
C ASP A 133 -16.56 3.99 15.81
N THR A 134 -16.40 3.29 14.69
CA THR A 134 -17.30 3.34 13.53
C THR A 134 -18.16 2.09 13.48
N TYR A 135 -19.47 2.25 13.44
CA TYR A 135 -20.44 1.14 13.51
C TYR A 135 -20.78 0.49 12.17
N ARG A 136 -20.38 1.11 11.06
CA ARG A 136 -20.71 0.66 9.70
C ARG A 136 -19.44 0.39 8.91
N VAL A 137 -19.52 -0.62 8.06
CA VAL A 137 -18.52 -0.85 7.02
C VAL A 137 -19.26 -0.69 5.70
N ASP A 138 -18.87 0.33 4.95
CA ASP A 138 -19.62 0.79 3.79
C ASP A 138 -19.03 0.23 2.50
N ASN A 139 -19.76 0.39 1.38
CA ASN A 139 -19.24 0.05 0.06
C ASN A 139 -17.96 0.85 -0.28
N LEU A 140 -17.79 2.02 0.34
CA LEU A 140 -16.59 2.84 0.25
C LEU A 140 -15.34 2.11 0.77
N ASP A 141 -15.45 1.38 1.88
CA ASP A 141 -14.34 0.59 2.42
C ASP A 141 -13.93 -0.50 1.42
N LYS A 142 -14.92 -1.14 0.79
CA LYS A 142 -14.68 -2.13 -0.27
C LYS A 142 -13.98 -1.51 -1.48
N GLN A 143 -14.38 -0.31 -1.89
CA GLN A 143 -13.75 0.41 -3.00
C GLN A 143 -12.30 0.77 -2.70
N ILE A 144 -11.98 1.19 -1.48
CA ILE A 144 -10.60 1.47 -1.06
C ILE A 144 -9.75 0.20 -1.14
N VAL A 145 -10.22 -0.90 -0.54
CA VAL A 145 -9.50 -2.18 -0.55
C VAL A 145 -9.26 -2.64 -1.99
N LYS A 146 -10.28 -2.50 -2.85
CA LYS A 146 -10.17 -2.80 -4.29
C LYS A 146 -9.09 -1.93 -4.95
N ALA A 147 -9.09 -0.62 -4.70
CA ALA A 147 -8.13 0.31 -5.28
C ALA A 147 -6.67 0.02 -4.84
N ILE A 148 -6.46 -0.31 -3.56
CA ILE A 148 -5.15 -0.76 -3.05
C ILE A 148 -4.71 -2.04 -3.77
N THR A 149 -5.62 -2.99 -3.90
CA THR A 149 -5.36 -4.29 -4.55
C THR A 149 -5.04 -4.14 -6.03
N GLU A 150 -5.75 -3.27 -6.74
CA GLU A 150 -5.50 -2.97 -8.15
C GLU A 150 -4.19 -2.21 -8.34
N SER A 151 -3.74 -1.46 -7.33
CA SER A 151 -2.53 -0.66 -7.38
C SER A 151 -1.24 -1.42 -7.04
N PHE A 152 -1.28 -2.29 -6.03
CA PHE A 152 -0.11 -2.96 -5.50
C PHE A 152 -0.16 -4.48 -5.62
N GLY A 153 -1.27 -5.02 -6.15
CA GLY A 153 -1.53 -6.45 -6.28
C GLY A 153 -2.06 -7.06 -4.98
N LYS A 154 -2.69 -8.25 -5.10
CA LYS A 154 -3.25 -8.99 -3.96
C LYS A 154 -2.21 -9.40 -2.91
N GLU A 155 -0.95 -9.53 -3.32
CA GLU A 155 0.15 -9.98 -2.46
C GLU A 155 0.48 -8.99 -1.35
N ILE A 156 0.13 -7.69 -1.50
CA ILE A 156 0.33 -6.68 -0.45
C ILE A 156 -0.40 -7.06 0.85
N TRP A 157 -1.54 -7.77 0.75
CA TRP A 157 -2.34 -8.18 1.90
C TRP A 157 -1.72 -9.29 2.73
N LYS A 158 -0.74 -10.03 2.19
CA LYS A 158 0.06 -11.00 2.97
C LYS A 158 1.02 -10.33 3.95
N ARG A 159 1.30 -9.05 3.72
CA ARG A 159 2.15 -8.20 4.56
C ARG A 159 1.36 -7.00 5.10
N ALA A 160 0.04 -7.15 5.21
CA ALA A 160 -0.84 -6.12 5.73
C ALA A 160 -1.20 -6.38 7.20
N LEU A 161 -1.41 -5.29 7.92
CA LEU A 161 -1.97 -5.24 9.27
C LEU A 161 -3.16 -4.27 9.23
N VAL A 162 -4.31 -4.71 9.74
CA VAL A 162 -5.44 -3.81 9.95
C VAL A 162 -5.25 -3.11 11.29
N VAL A 163 -5.28 -1.78 11.29
CA VAL A 163 -5.10 -0.96 12.49
C VAL A 163 -6.39 -0.23 12.80
N LEU A 164 -6.96 -0.48 13.98
CA LEU A 164 -8.18 0.15 14.46
C LEU A 164 -7.84 1.23 15.49
N THR A 165 -7.99 2.48 15.10
CA THR A 165 -7.75 3.65 15.97
C THR A 165 -8.95 3.95 16.87
N HIS A 166 -8.80 4.89 17.81
CA HIS A 166 -9.84 5.22 18.81
C HIS A 166 -10.19 4.03 19.71
N ALA A 167 -9.16 3.26 20.09
CA ALA A 167 -9.33 2.03 20.85
C ALA A 167 -9.72 2.26 22.33
N GLN A 168 -9.65 3.49 22.85
CA GLN A 168 -10.18 3.82 24.17
C GLN A 168 -11.64 4.29 24.10
N LEU A 169 -12.47 3.53 23.38
CA LEU A 169 -13.91 3.75 23.33
C LEU A 169 -14.61 2.94 24.43
N SER A 170 -15.75 3.47 24.90
CA SER A 170 -16.71 2.70 25.68
C SER A 170 -17.83 2.27 24.73
N PRO A 171 -18.05 0.97 24.48
CA PRO A 171 -19.09 0.53 23.55
C PRO A 171 -20.47 1.00 24.02
N PRO A 172 -21.40 1.32 23.10
CA PRO A 172 -22.78 1.61 23.44
C PRO A 172 -23.50 0.33 23.93
N ASP A 173 -24.68 0.51 24.52
CA ASP A 173 -25.60 -0.56 24.94
C ASP A 173 -25.03 -1.56 25.96
N ALA A 174 -24.03 -1.13 26.74
CA ALA A 174 -23.33 -1.98 27.71
C ALA A 174 -22.72 -3.26 27.08
N LEU A 175 -22.39 -3.22 25.79
CA LEU A 175 -21.67 -4.31 25.13
C LEU A 175 -20.27 -4.41 25.71
N GLU A 176 -19.81 -5.65 25.90
CA GLU A 176 -18.42 -5.90 26.27
C GLU A 176 -17.47 -5.43 25.16
N TYR A 177 -16.35 -4.85 25.56
CA TYR A 177 -15.34 -4.29 24.65
C TYR A 177 -14.83 -5.33 23.64
N ASP A 178 -14.55 -6.55 24.11
CA ASP A 178 -14.01 -7.62 23.26
C ASP A 178 -15.03 -8.10 22.22
N VAL A 179 -16.32 -8.15 22.59
CA VAL A 179 -17.41 -8.49 21.67
C VAL A 179 -17.58 -7.40 20.61
N PHE A 180 -17.50 -6.13 21.02
CA PHE A 180 -17.57 -4.99 20.10
C PHE A 180 -16.40 -5.01 19.11
N PHE A 181 -15.17 -5.19 19.63
CA PHE A 181 -13.97 -5.32 18.82
C PHE A 181 -14.08 -6.47 17.81
N ALA A 182 -14.44 -7.67 18.27
CA ALA A 182 -14.56 -8.85 17.41
C ALA A 182 -15.55 -8.64 16.26
N ARG A 183 -16.73 -8.07 16.55
CA ARG A 183 -17.74 -7.76 15.52
C ARG A 183 -17.20 -6.75 14.49
N ARG A 184 -16.53 -5.70 14.98
CA ARG A 184 -15.99 -4.63 14.14
C ARG A 184 -14.83 -5.12 13.26
N SER A 185 -13.91 -5.90 13.83
CA SER A 185 -12.79 -6.49 13.11
C SER A 185 -13.26 -7.48 12.07
N ASP A 186 -14.20 -8.36 12.40
CA ASP A 186 -14.73 -9.36 11.47
C ASP A 186 -15.45 -8.72 10.30
N ALA A 187 -16.26 -7.69 10.56
CA ALA A 187 -16.93 -6.94 9.50
C ALA A 187 -15.92 -6.30 8.54
N LEU A 188 -14.85 -5.71 9.07
CA LEU A 188 -13.81 -5.09 8.24
C LEU A 188 -13.02 -6.12 7.44
N LEU A 189 -12.60 -7.20 8.09
CA LEU A 189 -11.84 -8.29 7.46
C LEU A 189 -12.64 -8.95 6.34
N LYS A 190 -13.96 -9.13 6.51
CA LYS A 190 -14.85 -9.60 5.42
C LYS A 190 -14.81 -8.68 4.21
N ILE A 191 -14.80 -7.37 4.43
CA ILE A 191 -14.72 -6.38 3.36
C ILE A 191 -13.33 -6.34 2.73
N VAL A 192 -12.27 -6.45 3.51
CA VAL A 192 -10.89 -6.60 3.02
C VAL A 192 -10.77 -7.83 2.12
N ARG A 193 -11.23 -9.00 2.58
CA ARG A 193 -11.20 -10.24 1.79
C ARG A 193 -12.01 -10.10 0.49
N SER A 194 -13.21 -9.52 0.57
CA SER A 194 -14.08 -9.30 -0.59
C SER A 194 -13.50 -8.32 -1.60
N GLY A 195 -13.01 -7.15 -1.15
CA GLY A 195 -12.44 -6.11 -2.01
C GLY A 195 -11.11 -6.52 -2.63
N ALA A 196 -10.29 -7.28 -1.88
CA ALA A 196 -8.99 -7.77 -2.35
C ALA A 196 -9.08 -9.03 -3.24
N ARG A 197 -10.30 -9.55 -3.45
CA ARG A 197 -10.56 -10.78 -4.23
C ARG A 197 -9.77 -11.98 -3.71
N ILE A 198 -9.61 -12.07 -2.38
CA ILE A 198 -8.96 -13.20 -1.71
C ILE A 198 -9.95 -14.36 -1.71
N LYS A 199 -9.57 -15.49 -2.32
CA LYS A 199 -10.47 -16.65 -2.41
C LYS A 199 -10.49 -17.39 -1.08
N LYS A 200 -11.58 -18.12 -0.77
CA LYS A 200 -11.63 -18.98 0.43
C LYS A 200 -10.54 -20.07 0.46
N GLN A 201 -9.97 -20.41 -0.70
CA GLN A 201 -8.85 -21.36 -0.81
C GLN A 201 -7.50 -20.73 -0.42
N ASP A 202 -7.41 -19.40 -0.41
CA ASP A 202 -6.23 -18.66 0.04
C ASP A 202 -6.20 -18.66 1.58
N THR A 203 -5.57 -19.67 2.19
CA THR A 203 -5.53 -19.85 3.66
C THR A 203 -4.91 -18.67 4.42
N TRP A 204 -4.07 -17.86 3.75
CA TRP A 204 -3.46 -16.66 4.32
C TRP A 204 -4.45 -15.50 4.52
N GLY A 205 -5.61 -15.53 3.85
CA GLY A 205 -6.62 -14.48 3.96
C GLY A 205 -7.28 -14.38 5.34
N ASP A 206 -7.31 -15.50 6.08
CA ASP A 206 -7.82 -15.54 7.46
C ASP A 206 -6.76 -15.07 8.48
N ALA A 207 -5.51 -14.90 8.06
CA ALA A 207 -4.37 -14.60 8.93
C ALA A 207 -3.97 -13.11 8.95
N ILE A 208 -4.74 -12.20 8.35
CA ILE A 208 -4.44 -10.75 8.41
C ILE A 208 -4.65 -10.29 9.87
N PRO A 209 -3.58 -9.89 10.59
CA PRO A 209 -3.72 -9.48 11.97
C PRO A 209 -4.47 -8.15 12.09
N VAL A 210 -5.03 -7.92 13.27
CA VAL A 210 -5.70 -6.67 13.64
C VAL A 210 -5.04 -6.12 14.90
N ALA A 211 -4.59 -4.87 14.86
CA ALA A 211 -4.00 -4.16 16.00
C ALA A 211 -4.87 -2.98 16.41
N LEU A 212 -4.97 -2.75 17.72
CA LEU A 212 -5.71 -1.63 18.31
C LEU A 212 -4.76 -0.49 18.65
N VAL A 213 -5.17 0.74 18.39
CA VAL A 213 -4.33 1.94 18.57
C VAL A 213 -5.12 3.07 19.24
N GLU A 214 -4.52 3.67 20.27
CA GLU A 214 -5.07 4.88 20.90
C GLU A 214 -4.06 6.04 20.88
N ASN A 215 -4.24 6.93 19.90
CA ASN A 215 -3.34 8.05 19.67
C ASN A 215 -3.56 9.22 20.64
N SER A 216 -4.70 9.29 21.32
CA SER A 216 -5.02 10.38 22.23
C SER A 216 -3.94 10.57 23.29
N GLY A 217 -3.67 11.84 23.63
CA GLY A 217 -2.86 12.18 24.80
C GLY A 217 -3.53 11.82 26.13
N ARG A 218 -4.85 11.57 26.10
CA ARG A 218 -5.66 11.13 27.25
C ARG A 218 -5.78 9.61 27.36
N CYS A 219 -4.96 8.86 26.63
CA CYS A 219 -4.91 7.42 26.76
C CYS A 219 -4.52 7.04 28.21
N ASN A 220 -5.21 6.06 28.76
CA ASN A 220 -4.91 5.49 30.06
C ASN A 220 -3.48 4.94 30.05
N LYS A 221 -2.84 4.97 31.22
CA LYS A 221 -1.47 4.49 31.36
C LYS A 221 -1.37 3.51 32.51
N ASN A 222 -0.49 2.52 32.36
CA ASN A 222 -0.12 1.61 33.44
C ASN A 222 0.90 2.27 34.38
N GLU A 223 1.33 1.51 35.40
CA GLU A 223 2.35 1.93 36.38
C GLU A 223 3.70 2.28 35.71
N ASN A 224 3.99 1.68 34.55
CA ASN A 224 5.19 1.93 33.75
C ASN A 224 5.04 3.16 32.81
N ASN A 225 3.97 3.95 32.95
CA ASN A 225 3.66 5.12 32.11
C ASN A 225 3.47 4.77 30.61
N GLU A 226 3.18 3.51 30.29
CA GLU A 226 2.89 3.04 28.94
C GLU A 226 1.40 3.21 28.63
N LYS A 227 1.08 3.58 27.39
CA LYS A 227 -0.31 3.74 26.95
C LYS A 227 -1.00 2.37 26.85
N VAL A 228 -2.05 2.17 27.64
CA VAL A 228 -2.81 0.92 27.70
C VAL A 228 -4.24 1.06 27.18
N LEU A 229 -4.72 -0.03 26.58
CA LEU A 229 -6.09 -0.16 26.11
C LEU A 229 -7.04 -0.59 27.24
N PRO A 230 -8.37 -0.56 27.05
CA PRO A 230 -9.33 -1.08 28.02
C PRO A 230 -9.08 -2.53 28.45
N CYS A 231 -8.45 -3.35 27.60
CA CYS A 231 -8.03 -4.72 27.92
C CYS A 231 -6.73 -4.82 28.73
N GLY A 232 -6.14 -3.69 29.16
CA GLY A 232 -4.88 -3.64 29.91
C GLY A 232 -3.61 -3.81 29.07
N THR A 233 -3.74 -4.07 27.77
CA THR A 233 -2.58 -4.27 26.88
C THR A 233 -1.92 -2.94 26.51
N ALA A 234 -0.59 -2.86 26.65
CA ALA A 234 0.20 -1.75 26.13
C ALA A 234 0.24 -1.79 24.59
N TRP A 235 -0.46 -0.86 23.93
CA TRP A 235 -0.72 -1.00 22.51
C TRP A 235 0.48 -0.73 21.62
N ILE A 236 1.41 0.15 22.05
CA ILE A 236 2.58 0.51 21.27
C ILE A 236 3.54 -0.70 21.12
N PRO A 237 4.00 -1.35 22.21
CA PRO A 237 4.80 -2.58 22.09
C PRO A 237 4.08 -3.68 21.30
N ASN A 238 2.78 -3.84 21.54
CA ASN A 238 1.99 -4.86 20.83
C ASN A 238 1.93 -4.60 19.31
N LEU A 239 1.69 -3.35 18.90
CA LEU A 239 1.67 -2.96 17.49
C LEU A 239 3.02 -3.25 16.82
N VAL A 240 4.12 -2.86 17.47
CA VAL A 240 5.47 -3.12 16.95
C VAL A 240 5.73 -4.61 16.83
N LYS A 241 5.39 -5.38 17.86
CA LYS A 241 5.52 -6.85 17.85
C LYS A 241 4.79 -7.44 16.65
N THR A 242 3.53 -7.07 16.42
CA THR A 242 2.77 -7.58 15.27
C THR A 242 3.39 -7.14 13.92
N ILE A 243 3.89 -5.91 13.82
CA ILE A 243 4.61 -5.44 12.62
C ILE A 243 5.84 -6.32 12.36
N THR A 244 6.61 -6.64 13.40
CA THR A 244 7.82 -7.48 13.28
C THR A 244 7.46 -8.92 12.87
N GLU A 245 6.41 -9.50 13.43
CA GLU A 245 5.94 -10.84 13.09
C GLU A 245 5.49 -10.93 11.62
N VAL A 246 4.73 -9.94 11.15
CA VAL A 246 4.30 -9.87 9.74
C VAL A 246 5.49 -9.63 8.82
N ALA A 247 6.47 -8.81 9.23
CA ALA A 247 7.65 -8.55 8.41
C ALA A 247 8.54 -9.80 8.23
N LEU A 248 8.53 -10.68 9.22
CA LEU A 248 9.32 -11.92 9.27
C LEU A 248 8.54 -13.16 8.81
N ASN A 249 7.30 -13.03 8.35
CA ASN A 249 6.43 -14.15 7.96
C ASN A 249 6.85 -14.89 6.66
N GLY A 250 8.02 -14.58 6.10
CA GLY A 250 8.56 -15.20 4.88
C GLY A 250 7.93 -14.73 3.57
N SER A 251 6.86 -13.92 3.60
CA SER A 251 6.25 -13.37 2.38
C SER A 251 7.16 -12.33 1.73
N LYS A 252 7.16 -12.24 0.40
CA LYS A 252 8.01 -11.30 -0.33
C LYS A 252 7.51 -9.86 -0.19
N ALA A 253 8.41 -8.93 0.10
CA ALA A 253 8.12 -7.49 0.07
C ALA A 253 7.73 -7.03 -1.36
N ILE A 254 6.93 -5.97 -1.45
CA ILE A 254 6.40 -5.47 -2.73
C ILE A 254 7.34 -4.40 -3.27
N LEU A 255 8.09 -4.72 -4.32
CA LEU A 255 8.86 -3.72 -5.07
C LEU A 255 7.92 -2.97 -6.01
N VAL A 256 7.74 -1.67 -5.79
CA VAL A 256 6.94 -0.81 -6.64
C VAL A 256 7.77 -0.38 -7.85
N ASN A 257 7.55 -1.04 -8.97
CA ASN A 257 8.18 -0.73 -10.25
C ASN A 257 7.16 -0.28 -11.29
N LYS A 258 7.65 0.26 -12.41
CA LYS A 258 6.82 0.72 -13.53
C LYS A 258 5.85 -0.37 -14.04
N LYS A 259 6.29 -1.62 -14.08
CA LYS A 259 5.47 -2.79 -14.47
C LYS A 259 4.30 -3.05 -13.52
N LEU A 260 4.47 -2.82 -12.22
CA LEU A 260 3.40 -2.96 -11.23
C LEU A 260 2.36 -1.84 -11.39
N ILE A 261 2.82 -0.61 -11.65
CA ILE A 261 1.98 0.58 -11.76
C ILE A 261 1.16 0.60 -13.06
N GLU A 262 1.81 0.33 -14.20
CA GLU A 262 1.16 0.36 -15.52
C GLU A 262 0.37 -0.93 -15.81
N GLY A 263 0.57 -1.98 -14.99
CA GLY A 263 -0.02 -3.29 -15.20
C GLY A 263 0.54 -4.00 -16.46
N PRO A 264 -0.02 -5.16 -16.82
CA PRO A 264 0.34 -5.83 -18.07
C PRO A 264 -0.16 -4.99 -19.26
N ASP A 265 0.77 -4.54 -20.11
CA ASP A 265 0.48 -3.74 -21.32
C ASP A 265 -0.71 -4.34 -22.11
N PRO A 266 -1.86 -3.63 -22.21
CA PRO A 266 -3.04 -4.15 -22.88
C PRO A 266 -2.80 -4.45 -24.36
N ASN A 267 -1.84 -3.76 -24.99
CA ASN A 267 -1.47 -3.98 -26.38
C ASN A 267 -0.62 -5.25 -26.59
N ARG A 268 -0.08 -5.87 -25.54
CA ARG A 268 0.73 -7.08 -25.69
C ARG A 268 -0.09 -8.28 -26.17
N ARG A 269 -1.33 -8.40 -25.67
CA ARG A 269 -2.22 -9.54 -25.98
C ARG A 269 -2.61 -9.59 -27.46
N TRP A 270 -2.88 -8.43 -28.07
CA TRP A 270 -3.18 -8.34 -29.52
C TRP A 270 -1.93 -8.48 -30.38
N LYS A 271 -0.77 -8.04 -29.89
CA LYS A 271 0.52 -8.21 -30.59
C LYS A 271 0.89 -9.68 -30.77
N GLU A 272 0.49 -10.57 -29.87
CA GLU A 272 0.70 -12.03 -29.99
C GLU A 272 -0.12 -12.66 -31.12
N PHE A 273 -1.22 -12.05 -31.55
CA PHE A 273 -2.05 -12.52 -32.67
C PHE A 273 -1.57 -12.00 -34.03
N ILE A 274 -0.69 -10.99 -34.08
CA ILE A 274 -0.17 -10.42 -35.32
C ILE A 274 0.46 -11.50 -36.23
N PRO A 275 1.31 -12.43 -35.75
CA PRO A 275 1.88 -13.49 -36.59
C PRO A 275 0.82 -14.46 -37.13
N LEU A 276 -0.21 -14.76 -36.34
CA LEU A 276 -1.32 -15.63 -36.73
C LEU A 276 -2.19 -14.99 -37.81
N ILE A 277 -2.44 -13.69 -37.70
CA ILE A 277 -3.17 -12.91 -38.71
C ILE A 277 -2.37 -12.87 -40.02
N PHE A 278 -1.06 -12.63 -39.97
CA PHE A 278 -0.22 -12.67 -41.17
C PHE A 278 -0.16 -14.07 -41.81
N ALA A 279 -0.05 -15.13 -41.00
CA ALA A 279 -0.10 -16.50 -41.51
C ALA A 279 -1.45 -16.78 -42.19
N PHE A 280 -2.57 -16.37 -41.57
CA PHE A 280 -3.89 -16.51 -42.16
C PHE A 280 -4.00 -15.75 -43.49
N GLN A 281 -3.58 -14.49 -43.54
CA GLN A 281 -3.58 -13.70 -44.79
C GLN A 281 -2.70 -14.37 -45.87
N TYR A 282 -1.54 -14.91 -45.50
CA TYR A 282 -0.66 -15.59 -46.45
C TYR A 282 -1.30 -16.86 -47.04
N PHE A 283 -1.84 -17.74 -46.18
CA PHE A 283 -2.39 -19.03 -46.62
C PHE A 283 -3.75 -18.92 -47.30
N PHE A 284 -4.62 -18.02 -46.86
CA PHE A 284 -6.01 -17.95 -47.33
C PHE A 284 -6.29 -16.81 -48.30
N ILE A 285 -5.41 -15.82 -48.41
CA ILE A 285 -5.57 -14.71 -49.36
C ILE A 285 -4.46 -14.76 -50.40
N ILE A 286 -3.19 -14.68 -49.98
CA ILE A 286 -2.07 -14.56 -50.93
C ILE A 286 -1.84 -15.83 -51.74
N LYS A 287 -1.81 -17.01 -51.11
CA LYS A 287 -1.60 -18.28 -51.82
C LYS A 287 -2.66 -18.58 -52.89
N PRO A 288 -3.97 -18.47 -52.61
CA PRO A 288 -5.01 -18.66 -53.63
C PRO A 288 -4.92 -17.65 -54.75
N LEU A 289 -4.62 -16.39 -54.43
CA LEU A 289 -4.50 -15.31 -55.41
C LEU A 289 -3.28 -15.52 -56.33
N GLN A 290 -2.14 -15.95 -55.78
CA GLN A 290 -0.97 -16.34 -56.58
C GLN A 290 -1.26 -17.56 -57.48
N GLN A 291 -2.04 -18.52 -56.99
CA GLN A 291 -2.44 -19.68 -57.77
C GLN A 291 -3.37 -19.28 -58.92
N ALA A 292 -4.33 -18.39 -58.67
CA ALA A 292 -5.23 -17.85 -59.69
C ALA A 292 -4.46 -17.10 -60.77
N ILE A 293 -3.55 -16.20 -60.39
CA ILE A 293 -2.69 -15.47 -61.34
C ILE A 293 -1.86 -16.43 -62.20
N LYS A 294 -1.25 -17.46 -61.62
CA LYS A 294 -0.47 -18.45 -62.37
C LYS A 294 -1.34 -19.26 -63.33
N ASN A 295 -2.55 -19.63 -62.92
CA ASN A 295 -3.49 -20.35 -63.78
C ASN A 295 -3.97 -19.48 -64.95
N ASP A 296 -4.17 -18.18 -64.74
CA ASP A 296 -4.55 -17.24 -65.81
C ASP A 296 -3.40 -17.06 -66.80
N ILE A 297 -2.16 -16.86 -66.32
CA ILE A 297 -0.95 -16.79 -67.17
C ILE A 297 -0.78 -18.09 -67.98
N ALA A 298 -1.03 -19.25 -67.39
CA ALA A 298 -0.91 -20.54 -68.09
C ALA A 298 -2.02 -20.79 -69.12
N ARG A 299 -3.16 -20.10 -69.01
CA ARG A 299 -4.28 -20.17 -69.96
C ARG A 299 -4.16 -19.17 -71.10
N GLU A 300 -3.37 -18.11 -70.93
CA GLU A 300 -3.01 -17.21 -72.02
C GLU A 300 -2.04 -17.92 -72.97
N THR A 301 -2.53 -18.28 -74.16
CA THR A 301 -1.71 -18.87 -75.24
C THR A 301 -0.78 -17.85 -75.91
N ARG A 302 -1.04 -16.55 -75.74
CA ARG A 302 -0.14 -15.43 -76.04
C ARG A 302 -0.38 -14.28 -75.06
N PRO A 303 0.65 -13.62 -74.55
CA PRO A 303 0.47 -12.41 -73.76
C PRO A 303 -0.26 -11.34 -74.58
N ALA A 304 -1.25 -10.65 -73.99
CA ALA A 304 -2.05 -9.65 -74.69
C ALA A 304 -1.23 -8.52 -75.37
N TRP A 305 0.01 -8.30 -74.96
CA TRP A 305 0.93 -7.33 -75.57
C TRP A 305 1.58 -7.85 -76.88
N GLU A 306 1.76 -9.16 -77.08
CA GLU A 306 2.24 -9.73 -78.35
C GLU A 306 1.20 -9.63 -79.48
N LEU A 307 -0.09 -9.64 -79.13
CA LEU A 307 -1.18 -9.46 -80.09
C LEU A 307 -1.29 -8.02 -80.61
N ARG A 308 -0.72 -7.04 -79.89
CA ARG A 308 -0.70 -5.63 -80.34
C ARG A 308 0.32 -5.38 -81.45
N ASP A 309 1.45 -6.08 -81.44
CA ASP A 309 2.50 -5.93 -82.46
C ASP A 309 2.21 -6.74 -83.74
N ALA A 310 1.39 -7.79 -83.65
CA ALA A 310 1.01 -8.62 -84.79
C ALA A 310 0.03 -7.94 -85.77
N GLY A 311 -0.52 -6.77 -85.44
CA GLY A 311 -1.58 -6.09 -86.19
C GLY A 311 -1.18 -4.83 -86.97
N LEU A 312 0.09 -4.41 -86.95
CA LEU A 312 0.52 -3.19 -87.64
C LEU A 312 1.24 -3.54 -88.96
N PRO A 313 0.65 -3.24 -90.14
CA PRO A 313 1.37 -3.38 -91.39
C PRO A 313 2.57 -2.42 -91.40
N SER A 314 3.75 -2.90 -91.80
CA SER A 314 4.94 -2.07 -91.96
C SER A 314 4.62 -0.91 -92.92
N ARG A 315 4.50 0.30 -92.40
CA ARG A 315 4.56 1.50 -93.24
C ARG A 315 5.99 1.61 -93.74
N LYS A 316 6.21 1.23 -95.00
CA LYS A 316 7.38 1.66 -95.77
C LYS A 316 7.29 3.18 -95.93
N PHE A 317 8.29 3.88 -95.42
CA PHE A 317 8.70 5.20 -95.89
C PHE A 317 10.07 5.04 -96.53
#